data_AF-A0A4Y2F6J0-F1
#
_entry.id   AF-A0A4Y2F6J0-F1
#
_cell.length_a   1.000
_cell.length_b   1.000
_cell.length_c   1.000
_cell.angle_alpha   90.00
_cell.angle_beta   90.00
_cell.angle_gamma   90.00
#
_symmetry.space_group_name_H-M   'P 1'
#
loop_
_entity.id
_entity.type
_entity.pdbx_description
1 polymer ?
#
loop_
_entity_poly.entity_id
_entity_poly.type
_entity_poly.pdbx_seq_one_letter_code
_entity_poly.pdbx_strand_id
1 'polypeptide(L)'
;MDQFVIESVKRRHRRKLLTTLSEEDGKKTIVIDLLKQINIKDVVYMIAESWSELPESTLVKSWEKIWSSNQIGEEEAVVSTEIPTANYLSAFKDLDGCQDVDAKNLEQWLAVDKDLQQKTLSNEDIVGAVTHEG
;
A
#
# COMPACT_ATOMS: atom_id res chain seq x y z
N MET A 1 -2.30 8.95 12.89
CA MET A 1 -2.38 7.54 12.40
C MET A 1 -0.97 7.11 12.09
N ASP A 2 -0.52 5.97 12.61
CA ASP A 2 0.86 5.51 12.43
C ASP A 2 1.20 5.31 10.94
N GLN A 3 2.37 5.79 10.53
CA GLN A 3 2.83 5.77 9.14
C GLN A 3 2.82 4.35 8.56
N PHE A 4 3.08 3.34 9.40
CA PHE A 4 3.02 1.93 9.05
C PHE A 4 1.65 1.48 8.53
N VAL A 5 0.54 1.99 9.09
CA VAL A 5 -0.82 1.66 8.62
C VAL A 5 -1.02 2.19 7.22
N ILE A 6 -0.59 3.43 6.97
CA ILE A 6 -0.73 4.09 5.67
C ILE A 6 0.09 3.33 4.61
N GLU A 7 1.33 2.97 4.92
CA GLU A 7 2.19 2.17 4.04
C GLU A 7 1.59 0.78 3.75
N SER A 8 1.04 0.14 4.77
CA SER A 8 0.36 -1.15 4.67
C SER A 8 -0.86 -1.11 3.73
N VAL A 9 -1.64 -0.03 3.75
CA VAL A 9 -2.80 0.17 2.87
C VAL A 9 -2.34 0.46 1.45
N LYS A 10 -1.36 1.35 1.26
CA LYS A 10 -0.78 1.68 -0.04
C LYS A 10 -0.23 0.42 -0.73
N ARG A 11 0.51 -0.42 0.00
CA ARG A 11 1.08 -1.65 -0.55
C ARG A 11 -0.01 -2.66 -0.95
N ARG A 12 -1.07 -2.81 -0.15
CA ARG A 12 -2.22 -3.66 -0.48
C ARG A 12 -2.97 -3.14 -1.72
N HIS A 13 -3.22 -1.83 -1.81
CA HIS A 13 -3.85 -1.22 -2.97
C HIS A 13 -3.04 -1.48 -4.24
N ARG A 14 -1.72 -1.27 -4.18
CA ARG A 14 -0.81 -1.57 -5.28
C ARG A 14 -0.88 -3.01 -5.72
N ARG A 15 -0.93 -3.96 -4.78
CA ARG A 15 -1.10 -5.38 -5.10
C ARG A 15 -2.43 -5.66 -5.79
N LYS A 16 -3.54 -5.08 -5.31
CA LYS A 16 -4.85 -5.24 -5.95
C LYS A 16 -4.84 -4.74 -7.38
N LEU A 17 -4.25 -3.55 -7.62
CA LEU A 17 -4.05 -3.02 -8.96
C LEU A 17 -3.28 -4.00 -9.85
N LEU A 18 -2.17 -4.55 -9.34
CA LEU A 18 -1.38 -5.55 -10.05
C LEU A 18 -2.17 -6.84 -10.35
N THR A 19 -2.99 -7.31 -9.42
CA THR A 19 -3.85 -8.48 -9.62
C THR A 19 -4.93 -8.23 -10.67
N THR A 20 -5.61 -7.09 -10.63
CA THR A 20 -6.62 -6.71 -11.63
C THR A 20 -6.04 -6.68 -13.04
N LEU A 21 -4.80 -6.22 -13.20
CA LEU A 21 -4.11 -6.19 -14.50
C LEU A 21 -3.75 -7.59 -15.03
N SER A 22 -3.64 -8.59 -14.15
CA SER A 22 -3.29 -9.96 -14.51
C SER A 22 -4.50 -10.85 -14.77
N GLU A 23 -5.64 -10.57 -14.12
CA GLU A 23 -6.87 -11.35 -14.25
C GLU A 23 -7.70 -11.04 -15.51
N GLU A 24 -7.33 -10.02 -16.30
CA GLU A 24 -7.91 -9.75 -17.63
C GLU A 24 -7.39 -10.74 -18.68
N ASP A 25 -7.66 -12.02 -18.42
CA ASP A 25 -7.30 -13.14 -19.26
C ASP A 25 -8.19 -13.14 -20.52
N GLY A 26 -7.57 -13.03 -21.70
CA GLY A 26 -8.23 -13.25 -22.98
C GLY A 26 -8.15 -12.12 -24.02
N LYS A 27 -7.67 -10.93 -23.65
CA LYS A 27 -7.28 -9.92 -24.65
C LYS A 27 -5.78 -9.70 -24.54
N LYS A 28 -5.06 -9.79 -25.66
CA LYS A 28 -3.72 -9.20 -25.84
C LYS A 28 -3.82 -7.68 -25.72
N THR A 29 -4.19 -7.19 -24.55
CA THR A 29 -4.29 -5.78 -24.26
C THR A 29 -3.05 -5.40 -23.49
N ILE A 30 -2.32 -4.45 -24.06
CA ILE A 30 -1.09 -3.93 -23.47
C ILE A 30 -1.45 -3.32 -22.12
N VAL A 31 -0.61 -3.52 -21.10
CA VAL A 31 -0.82 -3.02 -19.72
C VAL A 31 -1.27 -1.56 -19.67
N ILE A 32 -0.73 -0.74 -20.56
CA ILE A 32 -1.07 0.67 -20.71
C ILE A 32 -2.56 0.90 -21.00
N ASP A 33 -3.17 0.06 -21.83
CA ASP A 33 -4.58 0.21 -22.21
C ASP A 33 -5.52 -0.30 -21.10
N LEU A 34 -5.06 -1.22 -20.24
CA LEU A 34 -5.77 -1.62 -19.03
C LEU A 34 -5.72 -0.50 -17.98
N LEU A 35 -4.54 0.08 -17.75
CA LEU A 35 -4.37 1.22 -16.84
C LEU A 35 -5.23 2.43 -17.23
N LYS A 36 -5.46 2.66 -18.53
CA LYS A 36 -6.36 3.73 -19.01
C LYS A 36 -7.83 3.48 -18.68
N GLN A 37 -8.25 2.24 -18.47
CA GLN A 37 -9.63 1.89 -18.13
C GLN A 37 -9.91 2.06 -16.63
N ILE A 38 -8.86 1.98 -15.81
CA ILE A 38 -8.94 2.18 -14.36
C ILE A 38 -9.22 3.66 -14.08
N ASN A 39 -10.35 3.92 -13.45
CA ASN A 39 -10.78 5.25 -13.08
C ASN A 39 -10.65 5.47 -11.57
N ILE A 40 -10.89 6.71 -11.12
CA ILE A 40 -10.75 7.08 -9.71
C ILE A 40 -11.70 6.31 -8.78
N LYS A 41 -12.88 5.90 -9.27
CA LYS A 41 -13.83 5.09 -8.50
C LYS A 41 -13.22 3.73 -8.20
N ASP A 42 -12.60 3.09 -9.20
CA ASP A 42 -11.94 1.79 -9.02
C ASP A 42 -10.81 1.89 -8.00
N VAL A 43 -9.98 2.94 -8.10
CA VAL A 43 -8.90 3.22 -7.13
C VAL A 43 -9.45 3.40 -5.72
N VAL A 44 -10.54 4.16 -5.55
CA VAL A 44 -11.17 4.36 -4.22
C VAL A 44 -11.69 3.05 -3.64
N TYR A 45 -12.31 2.18 -4.46
CA TYR A 45 -12.74 0.86 -4.00
C TYR A 45 -11.56 -0.04 -3.63
N MET A 46 -10.49 -0.05 -4.42
CA MET A 46 -9.29 -0.83 -4.11
C MET A 46 -8.65 -0.37 -2.79
N ILE A 47 -8.65 0.94 -2.50
CA ILE A 47 -8.18 1.48 -1.21
C ILE A 47 -9.11 1.06 -0.07
N ALA A 48 -10.43 1.15 -0.26
CA ALA A 48 -11.41 0.76 0.75
C ALA A 48 -11.29 -0.74 1.10
N GLU A 49 -11.15 -1.61 0.11
CA GLU A 49 -10.89 -3.02 0.33
C GLU A 49 -9.55 -3.26 1.04
N SER A 50 -8.49 -2.58 0.59
CA SER A 50 -7.16 -2.68 1.22
C SER A 50 -7.17 -2.27 2.68
N TRP A 51 -8.01 -1.29 3.05
CA TRP A 51 -8.25 -0.88 4.42
C TRP A 51 -9.01 -1.96 5.21
N SER A 52 -10.04 -2.56 4.63
CA SER A 52 -10.84 -3.62 5.27
C SER A 52 -10.06 -4.92 5.53
N GLU A 53 -9.01 -5.18 4.74
CA GLU A 53 -8.11 -6.33 4.89
C GLU A 53 -7.03 -6.14 5.97
N LEU A 54 -6.95 -4.96 6.58
CA LEU A 54 -6.06 -4.75 7.71
C LEU A 54 -6.55 -5.52 8.93
N PRO A 55 -5.67 -6.26 9.62
CA PRO A 55 -6.00 -6.81 10.93
C PRO A 55 -6.39 -5.68 11.89
N GLU A 56 -7.48 -5.86 12.62
CA GLU A 56 -7.91 -4.91 13.67
C GLU A 56 -6.79 -4.68 14.69
N SER A 57 -6.00 -5.72 14.99
CA SER A 57 -4.83 -5.65 15.87
C SER A 57 -3.75 -4.68 15.37
N THR A 58 -3.60 -4.49 14.06
CA THR A 58 -2.68 -3.49 13.49
C THR A 58 -3.18 -2.08 13.80
N LEU A 59 -4.48 -1.83 13.66
CA LEU A 59 -5.08 -0.53 13.99
C LEU A 59 -4.99 -0.24 15.49
N VAL A 60 -5.36 -1.21 16.34
CA VAL A 60 -5.27 -1.09 17.80
C VAL A 60 -3.85 -0.75 18.22
N LYS A 61 -2.84 -1.50 17.75
CA LYS A 61 -1.42 -1.22 18.08
C LYS A 61 -0.96 0.16 17.61
N SER A 62 -1.38 0.58 16.43
CA SER A 62 -1.04 1.91 15.92
C SER A 62 -1.68 3.04 16.73
N TRP A 63 -2.87 2.82 17.28
CA TRP A 63 -3.51 3.76 18.21
C TRP A 63 -2.90 3.71 19.61
N GLU A 64 -2.56 2.51 20.12
CA GLU A 64 -1.84 2.33 21.37
C GLU A 64 -0.48 3.04 21.34
N LYS A 65 0.23 3.00 20.21
CA LYS A 65 1.48 3.75 20.01
C LYS A 65 1.28 5.26 20.11
N ILE A 66 0.21 5.81 19.53
CA ILE A 66 -0.10 7.25 19.62
C ILE A 66 -0.45 7.63 21.07
N TRP A 67 -1.21 6.77 21.76
CA TRP A 67 -1.58 7.02 23.14
C TRP A 67 -0.39 6.87 24.12
N SER A 68 0.48 5.90 23.83
CA SER A 68 1.66 5.56 24.62
C SER A 68 2.85 6.44 24.29
N SER A 69 2.92 7.11 23.13
CA SER A 69 4.02 8.03 22.76
C SER A 69 4.05 9.32 23.60
N ASN A 70 3.13 9.49 24.56
CA ASN A 70 3.33 10.39 25.70
C ASN A 70 4.40 9.88 26.69
N GLN A 71 4.91 8.66 26.51
CA GLN A 71 6.06 8.09 27.21
C GLN A 71 7.04 7.51 26.17
N ILE A 72 8.26 8.04 26.19
CA ILE A 72 9.37 7.69 25.32
C ILE A 72 9.69 6.19 25.50
N GLY A 73 9.52 5.38 24.45
CA GLY A 73 9.81 3.95 24.49
C GLY A 73 9.86 3.33 23.09
N GLU A 74 10.83 2.44 22.90
CA GLU A 74 11.42 1.92 21.66
C GLU A 74 10.44 1.42 20.58
N GLU A 75 10.82 1.65 19.31
CA GLU A 75 10.10 1.18 18.12
C GLU A 75 10.17 -0.34 17.98
N GLU A 76 9.16 -1.06 18.49
CA GLU A 76 9.02 -2.47 18.14
C GLU A 76 8.44 -2.65 16.73
N ALA A 77 9.14 -3.46 15.92
CA ALA A 77 8.76 -3.78 14.56
C ALA A 77 7.42 -4.54 14.54
N VAL A 78 6.38 -3.89 14.04
CA VAL A 78 5.07 -4.51 13.80
C VAL A 78 5.24 -5.58 12.72
N VAL A 79 4.91 -6.83 13.07
CA VAL A 79 4.97 -7.98 12.15
C VAL A 79 4.08 -7.72 10.94
N SER A 80 4.73 -7.46 9.80
CA SER A 80 4.11 -7.42 8.48
C SER A 80 3.50 -8.79 8.16
N THR A 81 2.17 -8.91 8.20
CA THR A 81 1.41 -10.05 7.67
C THR A 81 1.35 -10.00 6.15
N GLU A 82 2.47 -9.71 5.50
CA GLU A 82 2.50 -9.37 4.09
C GLU A 82 2.63 -10.62 3.22
N ILE A 83 1.71 -10.74 2.26
CA ILE A 83 1.75 -11.78 1.23
C ILE A 83 3.07 -11.65 0.43
N PRO A 84 3.83 -12.75 0.23
CA PRO A 84 5.08 -12.72 -0.51
C PRO A 84 4.89 -12.25 -1.95
N THR A 85 5.75 -11.34 -2.41
CA THR A 85 5.73 -10.77 -3.77
C THR A 85 5.91 -11.83 -4.85
N ALA A 86 6.52 -12.97 -4.50
CA ALA A 86 6.67 -14.13 -5.37
C ALA A 86 5.33 -14.69 -5.89
N ASN A 87 4.23 -14.51 -5.16
CA ASN A 87 2.91 -15.02 -5.55
C ASN A 87 2.30 -14.32 -6.77
N TYR A 88 2.82 -13.14 -7.13
CA TYR A 88 2.27 -12.31 -8.22
C TYR A 88 3.13 -12.33 -9.48
N LEU A 89 4.34 -12.90 -9.40
CA LEU A 89 5.33 -12.80 -10.46
C LEU A 89 4.99 -13.64 -11.70
N SER A 90 4.37 -14.80 -11.51
CA SER A 90 3.86 -15.62 -12.62
C SER A 90 2.78 -14.88 -13.40
N ALA A 91 1.85 -14.25 -12.67
CA ALA A 91 0.74 -13.47 -13.20
C ALA A 91 1.19 -12.32 -14.13
N PHE A 92 2.33 -11.68 -13.83
CA PHE A 92 2.90 -10.60 -14.66
C PHE A 92 3.59 -11.08 -15.94
N LYS A 93 4.19 -12.27 -15.90
CA LYS A 93 4.90 -12.82 -17.07
C LYS A 93 3.95 -13.20 -18.20
N ASP A 94 2.70 -13.49 -17.85
CA ASP A 94 1.65 -13.82 -18.80
C ASP A 94 1.07 -12.56 -19.48
N LEU A 95 1.37 -11.36 -18.95
CA LEU A 95 0.88 -10.08 -19.46
C LEU A 95 1.80 -9.51 -20.56
N ASP A 96 1.20 -9.09 -21.69
CA ASP A 96 1.95 -8.60 -22.84
C ASP A 96 2.62 -7.25 -22.55
N GLY A 97 3.96 -7.20 -22.66
CA GLY A 97 4.79 -6.05 -22.28
C GLY A 97 5.39 -6.13 -20.87
N CYS A 98 5.17 -7.23 -20.13
CA CYS A 98 5.74 -7.46 -18.79
C CYS A 98 6.59 -8.74 -18.68
N GLN A 99 6.97 -9.35 -19.81
CA GLN A 99 7.72 -10.61 -19.83
C GLN A 99 9.10 -10.53 -19.15
N ASP A 100 9.73 -9.35 -19.18
CA ASP A 100 11.03 -9.08 -18.59
C ASP A 100 10.97 -8.62 -17.11
N VAL A 101 9.77 -8.53 -16.52
CA VAL A 101 9.59 -8.09 -15.12
C VAL A 101 10.09 -9.17 -14.16
N ASP A 102 11.07 -8.82 -13.33
CA ASP A 102 11.61 -9.67 -12.28
C ASP A 102 11.10 -9.29 -10.88
N ALA A 103 11.48 -10.08 -9.87
CA ALA A 103 11.04 -9.87 -8.49
C ALA A 103 11.54 -8.54 -7.93
N LYS A 104 12.72 -8.10 -8.38
CA LYS A 104 13.32 -6.84 -7.95
C LYS A 104 12.55 -5.66 -8.53
N ASN A 105 12.09 -5.74 -9.79
CA ASN A 105 11.25 -4.71 -10.40
C ASN A 105 9.93 -4.55 -9.64
N LEU A 106 9.28 -5.66 -9.29
CA LEU A 106 8.03 -5.63 -8.50
C LEU A 106 8.25 -5.06 -7.10
N GLU A 107 9.30 -5.49 -6.39
CA GLU A 107 9.61 -4.94 -5.07
C GLU A 107 9.94 -3.45 -5.13
N GLN A 108 10.69 -3.01 -6.15
CA GLN A 108 11.00 -1.61 -6.36
C GLN A 108 9.74 -0.79 -6.62
N TRP A 109 8.80 -1.31 -7.43
CA TRP A 109 7.54 -0.63 -7.70
C TRP A 109 6.63 -0.56 -6.46
N LEU A 110 6.55 -1.65 -5.68
CA LEU A 110 5.84 -1.66 -4.39
C LEU A 110 6.44 -0.66 -3.41
N ALA A 111 7.77 -0.46 -3.46
CA ALA A 111 8.52 0.44 -2.60
C ALA A 111 8.72 1.86 -3.17
N VAL A 112 8.10 2.22 -4.30
CA VAL A 112 8.39 3.49 -5.01
C VAL A 112 8.17 4.75 -4.16
N ASP A 113 7.33 4.67 -3.12
CA ASP A 113 7.06 5.78 -2.22
C ASP A 113 8.15 6.02 -1.18
N LYS A 114 9.07 5.07 -0.97
CA LYS A 114 10.17 5.24 -0.02
C LYS A 114 11.10 6.39 -0.41
N ASP A 115 11.20 6.65 -1.71
CA ASP A 115 12.02 7.73 -2.28
C ASP A 115 11.22 9.02 -2.51
N LEU A 116 9.89 8.97 -2.40
CA LEU A 116 9.08 10.17 -2.43
C LEU A 116 9.30 10.89 -1.10
N GLN A 117 9.85 12.10 -1.15
CA GLN A 117 9.89 13.01 0.01
C GLN A 117 8.49 13.53 0.36
N GLN A 118 7.53 12.63 0.56
CA GLN A 118 6.30 12.96 1.24
C GLN A 118 6.73 13.38 2.64
N LYS A 119 6.39 14.62 3.02
CA LYS A 119 6.69 15.13 4.35
C LYS A 119 6.07 14.16 5.36
N THR A 120 6.91 13.40 6.05
CA THR A 120 6.50 12.61 7.20
C THR A 120 6.02 13.61 8.24
N LEU A 121 4.71 13.65 8.45
CA LEU A 121 4.13 14.47 9.50
C LEU A 121 4.41 13.77 10.83
N SER A 122 5.00 14.48 11.78
CA SER A 122 5.18 13.95 13.13
C SER A 122 3.82 13.83 13.82
N ASN A 123 3.75 13.04 14.90
CA ASN A 123 2.55 12.98 15.74
C ASN A 123 2.16 14.38 16.26
N GLU A 124 3.14 15.23 16.58
CA GLU A 124 2.91 16.62 16.96
C GLU A 124 2.32 17.46 15.82
N ASP A 125 2.75 17.25 14.57
CA ASP A 125 2.20 17.96 13.40
C ASP A 125 0.72 17.58 13.19
N ILE A 126 0.40 16.29 13.37
CA ILE A 126 -0.96 15.77 13.21
C ILE A 126 -1.88 16.28 14.32
N VAL A 127 -1.43 16.21 15.59
CA VAL A 127 -2.20 16.70 16.74
C VAL A 127 -2.36 18.23 16.68
N GLY A 128 -1.31 18.95 16.27
CA GLY A 128 -1.33 20.39 16.08
C GLY A 128 -2.37 20.82 15.04
N ALA A 129 -2.50 20.11 13.93
CA ALA A 129 -3.49 20.42 12.89
C ALA A 129 -4.94 20.27 13.39
N VAL A 130 -5.23 19.29 14.25
CA VAL A 130 -6.58 19.05 14.79
C VAL A 130 -6.94 20.03 15.91
N THR A 131 -5.93 20.48 16.66
CA THR A 131 -6.13 21.36 17.82
C THR A 131 -6.13 22.85 17.48
N HIS A 132 -5.61 23.25 16.30
CA HIS A 132 -5.63 24.64 15.82
C HIS A 132 -6.88 25.02 15.01
N GLU A 133 -7.79 24.09 14.70
CA GLU A 133 -9.07 24.36 14.04
C GLU A 133 -10.25 24.57 15.03
N GLY A 134 -9.95 24.88 16.30
CA GLY A 134 -10.94 25.19 17.35
C GLY A 134 -11.02 26.67 17.71
#